data_AF-A0A933I460-F1
#
_entry.id   AF-A0A933I460-F1
#
_cell.length_a   1.000
_cell.length_b   1.000
_cell.length_c   1.000
_cell.angle_alpha   90.00
_cell.angle_beta   90.00
_cell.angle_gamma   90.00
#
_symmetry.space_group_name_H-M   'P 1'
#
loop_
_entity.id
_entity.type
_entity.pdbx_description
1 polymer ?
#
loop_
_entity_poly.entity_id
_entity_poly.type
_entity_poly.pdbx_seq_one_letter_code
_entity_poly.pdbx_strand_id
1 'polypeptide(L)'
;MKRADNKALHLTAIPLRSIAAGELGRYTRKNEYKEVKMVRTSIIALVLIALFSTNALAGLGSGIYSSHLSKEKGTVIAAVEIKEKGIYNLIISAQFLRKPQDKKIYKSDEYGHLMDRLMVEWQGIALQKVLESKELTINDFSLLKSSIETDIRKLVETLKTKILPGQDVEVVFSLSDFFLLEPKDK
;
A
#
# COMPACT_ATOMS: atom_id res chain seq x y z
N MET A 1 19.81 -46.65 91.84
CA MET A 1 21.18 -46.63 91.28
C MET A 1 21.45 -45.23 90.72
N LYS A 2 22.67 -44.73 90.96
CA LYS A 2 22.99 -43.30 91.10
C LYS A 2 23.01 -42.51 89.78
N ARG A 3 22.50 -41.27 89.88
CA ARG A 3 22.87 -40.11 89.04
C ARG A 3 24.37 -39.87 89.09
N ALA A 4 24.92 -39.38 87.99
CA ALA A 4 26.02 -38.42 88.01
C ALA A 4 26.00 -37.61 86.71
N ASP A 5 26.07 -36.30 86.90
CA ASP A 5 25.87 -35.22 85.94
C ASP A 5 27.16 -34.83 85.18
N ASN A 6 26.97 -33.89 84.24
CA ASN A 6 27.89 -32.81 83.84
C ASN A 6 28.99 -33.18 82.82
N LYS A 7 29.31 -32.40 81.79
CA LYS A 7 29.03 -30.99 81.46
C LYS A 7 29.40 -30.74 79.99
N ALA A 8 28.58 -29.93 79.33
CA ALA A 8 28.90 -28.97 78.25
C ALA A 8 29.65 -29.44 76.98
N LEU A 9 28.99 -29.36 75.81
CA LEU A 9 29.20 -28.26 74.86
C LEU A 9 28.21 -28.33 73.68
N HIS A 10 27.44 -27.24 73.57
CA HIS A 10 26.85 -26.62 72.37
C HIS A 10 26.52 -27.46 71.13
N LEU A 11 25.21 -27.62 70.92
CA LEU A 11 24.47 -27.28 69.71
C LEU A 11 25.32 -26.77 68.53
N THR A 12 25.35 -27.51 67.43
CA THR A 12 24.48 -27.24 66.28
C THR A 12 24.58 -28.38 65.27
N ALA A 13 23.44 -29.05 65.09
CA ALA A 13 23.21 -29.96 63.99
C ALA A 13 22.70 -29.16 62.79
N ILE A 14 23.30 -29.33 61.61
CA ILE A 14 22.57 -29.41 60.34
C ILE A 14 23.27 -30.47 59.49
N PRO A 15 22.63 -31.60 59.19
CA PRO A 15 23.22 -32.61 58.33
C PRO A 15 22.63 -32.54 56.90
N LEU A 16 23.39 -33.14 55.99
CA LEU A 16 23.01 -33.79 54.74
C LEU A 16 23.09 -33.03 53.39
N ARG A 17 23.75 -33.77 52.46
CA ARG A 17 23.52 -33.89 51.01
C ARG A 17 24.35 -32.99 50.08
N SER A 18 25.53 -33.53 49.78
CA SER A 18 25.96 -33.95 48.44
C SER A 18 25.02 -33.64 47.26
N ILE A 19 25.62 -33.19 46.15
CA ILE A 19 25.17 -33.35 44.75
C ILE A 19 24.11 -32.34 44.27
N ALA A 20 24.54 -31.14 43.86
CA ALA A 20 23.81 -30.28 42.90
C ALA A 20 24.63 -29.12 42.29
N ALA A 21 25.92 -28.97 42.61
CA ALA A 21 26.70 -27.77 42.24
C ALA A 21 27.36 -27.81 40.84
N GLY A 22 27.21 -28.90 40.07
CA GLY A 22 27.97 -29.11 38.82
C GLY A 22 27.24 -28.84 37.51
N GLU A 23 25.90 -28.85 37.47
CA GLU A 23 25.15 -28.85 36.19
C GLU A 23 24.35 -27.57 35.90
N LEU A 24 24.02 -26.76 36.90
CA LEU A 24 23.22 -25.54 36.70
C LEU A 24 23.97 -24.42 35.97
N GLY A 25 25.30 -24.41 36.00
CA GLY A 25 26.12 -23.39 35.33
C GLY A 25 26.22 -23.52 33.79
N ARG A 26 25.81 -24.67 33.22
CA ARG A 26 25.85 -24.88 31.75
C ARG A 26 24.56 -24.48 31.05
N TYR A 27 23.44 -24.41 31.77
CA TYR A 27 22.14 -24.04 31.19
C TYR A 27 21.91 -22.52 31.15
N THR A 28 22.50 -21.75 32.07
CA THR A 28 22.43 -20.28 32.04
C THR A 28 23.26 -19.70 30.89
N ARG A 29 24.49 -20.18 30.69
CA ARG A 29 25.40 -19.66 29.65
C ARG A 29 24.94 -19.97 28.22
N LYS A 30 24.27 -21.11 27.97
CA LYS A 30 23.71 -21.45 26.64
C LYS A 30 22.51 -20.57 26.28
N ASN A 31 21.70 -20.18 27.25
CA ASN A 31 20.58 -19.28 27.04
C ASN A 31 21.06 -17.85 26.78
N GLU A 32 22.07 -17.36 27.51
CA GLU A 32 22.67 -16.04 27.25
C GLU A 32 23.25 -15.93 25.82
N TYR A 33 23.99 -16.93 25.34
CA TYR A 33 24.52 -16.89 23.97
C TYR A 33 23.42 -16.96 22.90
N LYS A 34 22.31 -17.67 23.17
CA LYS A 34 21.17 -17.77 22.26
C LYS A 34 20.34 -16.49 22.26
N GLU A 35 20.14 -15.87 23.42
CA GLU A 35 19.47 -14.57 23.56
C GLU A 35 20.29 -13.45 22.92
N VAL A 36 21.60 -13.36 23.18
CA VAL A 36 22.43 -12.29 22.59
C VAL A 36 22.51 -12.44 21.06
N LYS A 37 22.56 -13.67 20.53
CA LYS A 37 22.55 -13.90 19.08
C LYS A 37 21.18 -13.58 18.46
N MET A 38 20.08 -13.96 19.12
CA MET A 38 18.71 -13.70 18.67
C MET A 38 18.40 -12.20 18.69
N VAL A 39 18.79 -11.49 19.76
CA VAL A 39 18.64 -10.02 19.87
C VAL A 39 19.45 -9.30 18.79
N ARG A 40 20.68 -9.73 18.49
CA ARG A 40 21.48 -9.12 17.41
C ARG A 40 20.89 -9.35 16.02
N THR A 41 20.39 -10.56 15.71
CA THR A 41 19.69 -10.80 14.44
C THR A 41 18.36 -10.04 14.35
N SER A 42 17.63 -9.89 15.45
CA SER A 42 16.38 -9.13 15.49
C SER A 42 16.63 -7.63 15.30
N ILE A 43 17.69 -7.06 15.89
CA ILE A 43 18.08 -5.66 15.68
C ILE A 43 18.53 -5.42 14.23
N ILE A 44 19.29 -6.34 13.63
CA ILE A 44 19.71 -6.24 12.22
C ILE A 44 18.49 -6.31 11.28
N ALA A 45 17.52 -7.20 11.56
CA ALA A 45 16.28 -7.28 10.79
C ALA A 45 15.43 -6.01 10.93
N LEU A 46 15.38 -5.40 12.12
CA LEU A 46 14.63 -4.16 12.37
C LEU A 46 15.28 -2.95 11.69
N VAL A 47 16.61 -2.90 11.63
CA VAL A 47 17.36 -1.88 10.88
C VAL A 47 17.20 -2.07 9.36
N LEU A 48 17.19 -3.32 8.87
CA LEU A 48 16.90 -3.61 7.46
C LEU A 48 15.46 -3.20 7.07
N ILE A 49 14.46 -3.47 7.90
CA ILE A 49 13.07 -3.03 7.67
C ILE A 49 12.95 -1.50 7.69
N ALA A 50 13.73 -0.80 8.54
CA ALA A 50 13.78 0.66 8.56
C ALA A 50 14.52 1.28 7.35
N LEU A 51 15.39 0.52 6.68
CA LEU A 51 16.07 0.96 5.44
C LEU A 51 15.25 0.65 4.18
N PHE A 52 14.28 -0.26 4.23
CA PHE A 52 13.33 -0.48 3.13
C PHE A 52 12.08 0.40 3.21
N SER A 53 11.81 1.07 4.33
CA SER A 53 10.69 2.02 4.45
C SER A 53 10.96 3.40 3.83
N THR A 54 12.20 3.71 3.41
CA THR A 54 12.54 5.01 2.81
C THR A 54 12.33 5.09 1.29
N ASN A 55 11.94 3.99 0.63
CA ASN A 55 11.53 4.03 -0.79
C ASN A 55 10.01 4.11 -0.97
N ALA A 56 9.25 4.20 0.11
CA ALA A 56 7.80 4.23 0.08
C ALA A 56 7.22 5.64 0.35
N LEU A 57 7.82 6.73 -0.15
CA LEU A 57 7.13 8.03 -0.24
C LEU A 57 7.86 9.14 -1.02
N ALA A 58 8.60 8.84 -2.11
CA ALA A 58 9.18 9.89 -2.96
C ALA A 58 8.26 10.37 -4.10
N GLY A 59 6.93 10.24 -3.95
CA GLY A 59 5.97 10.60 -5.01
C GLY A 59 4.57 11.03 -4.53
N LEU A 60 4.33 11.11 -3.22
CA LEU A 60 3.04 11.53 -2.66
C LEU A 60 3.07 12.96 -2.06
N GLY A 61 4.17 13.70 -2.24
CA GLY A 61 4.40 15.01 -1.61
C GLY A 61 4.86 16.15 -2.53
N SER A 62 4.99 15.95 -3.85
CA SER A 62 5.39 17.02 -4.77
C SER A 62 4.17 17.69 -5.40
N GLY A 63 3.55 18.58 -4.63
CA GLY A 63 2.62 19.59 -5.13
C GLY A 63 3.29 20.64 -6.03
N ILE A 64 3.89 20.23 -7.16
CA ILE A 64 4.43 21.15 -8.17
C ILE A 64 4.11 20.66 -9.59
N TYR A 65 2.81 20.53 -9.89
CA TYR A 65 2.31 20.76 -11.24
C TYR A 65 1.24 21.85 -11.19
N SER A 66 1.70 23.10 -11.00
CA SER A 66 0.94 24.28 -11.40
C SER A 66 1.11 24.51 -12.91
N SER A 67 0.80 23.50 -13.72
CA SER A 67 0.43 23.78 -15.11
C SER A 67 -1.08 23.96 -15.14
N HIS A 68 -1.54 24.96 -15.86
CA HIS A 68 -2.95 25.26 -16.04
C HIS A 68 -3.80 24.08 -16.59
N LEU A 69 -3.20 22.92 -16.90
CA LEU A 69 -3.88 21.70 -17.35
C LEU A 69 -4.55 20.90 -16.22
N SER A 70 -4.07 20.93 -14.98
CA SER A 70 -4.68 20.13 -13.87
C SER A 70 -5.94 20.77 -13.28
N LYS A 71 -6.27 22.01 -13.68
CA LYS A 71 -7.50 22.71 -13.27
C LYS A 71 -8.73 22.25 -14.04
N GLU A 72 -8.57 21.55 -15.16
CA GLU A 72 -9.70 20.94 -15.84
C GLU A 72 -10.07 19.64 -15.13
N LYS A 73 -11.28 19.61 -14.56
CA LYS A 73 -11.83 18.46 -13.84
C LYS A 73 -11.86 17.23 -14.76
N GLY A 74 -10.84 16.38 -14.72
CA GLY A 74 -10.81 15.17 -15.53
C GLY A 74 -9.46 14.72 -16.09
N THR A 75 -8.34 15.18 -15.55
CA THR A 75 -7.00 14.77 -16.04
C THR A 75 -6.21 14.06 -14.94
N VAL A 76 -5.48 13.01 -15.32
CA VAL A 76 -4.50 12.27 -14.54
C VAL A 76 -3.13 12.46 -15.18
N ILE A 77 -2.13 12.75 -14.36
CA ILE A 77 -0.73 12.89 -14.78
C ILE A 77 0.07 11.88 -13.96
N ALA A 78 0.79 10.98 -14.63
CA ALA A 78 1.59 9.95 -13.97
C ALA A 78 2.91 9.72 -14.70
N ALA A 79 3.98 9.48 -13.94
CA ALA A 79 5.28 9.14 -14.51
C ALA A 79 5.28 7.70 -15.03
N VAL A 80 5.81 7.48 -16.23
CA VAL A 80 5.99 6.17 -16.87
C VAL A 80 7.40 6.03 -17.38
N GLU A 81 7.98 4.84 -17.22
CA GLU A 81 9.27 4.50 -17.83
C GLU A 81 9.05 3.87 -19.20
N ILE A 82 9.67 4.44 -20.21
CA ILE A 82 9.63 3.94 -21.58
C ILE A 82 10.96 3.29 -21.90
N LYS A 83 10.90 2.05 -22.36
CA LYS A 83 12.07 1.26 -22.74
C LYS A 83 12.96 2.06 -23.69
N GLU A 84 14.25 2.16 -23.34
CA GLU A 84 15.29 2.86 -24.09
C GLU A 84 15.08 4.38 -24.29
N LYS A 85 14.03 4.96 -23.71
CA LYS A 85 13.73 6.40 -23.82
C LYS A 85 13.72 7.14 -22.48
N GLY A 86 13.64 6.42 -21.36
CA GLY A 86 13.64 6.99 -20.02
C GLY A 86 12.24 7.36 -19.51
N ILE A 87 12.18 8.26 -18.54
CA ILE A 87 10.94 8.61 -17.83
C ILE A 87 10.19 9.72 -18.59
N TYR A 88 8.88 9.54 -18.76
CA TYR A 88 7.96 10.53 -19.34
C TYR A 88 6.77 10.73 -18.41
N ASN A 89 6.09 11.86 -18.55
CA ASN A 89 4.78 12.08 -17.96
C ASN A 89 3.70 11.65 -18.94
N LEU A 90 2.91 10.64 -18.56
CA LEU A 90 1.69 10.26 -19.28
C LEU A 90 0.53 11.14 -18.80
N ILE A 91 -0.10 11.84 -19.74
CA ILE A 91 -1.28 12.66 -19.54
C ILE A 91 -2.50 11.87 -20.01
N ILE A 92 -3.48 11.68 -19.13
CA ILE A 92 -4.71 10.94 -19.39
C ILE A 92 -5.90 11.81 -19.02
N SER A 93 -6.75 12.16 -19.98
CA SER A 93 -8.02 12.85 -19.70
C SER A 93 -9.21 12.00 -20.12
N ALA A 94 -10.29 12.06 -19.33
CA ALA A 94 -11.55 11.43 -19.64
C ALA A 94 -12.67 12.46 -19.74
N GLN A 95 -13.46 12.38 -20.80
CA GLN A 95 -14.67 13.16 -20.97
C GLN A 95 -15.90 12.25 -20.81
N PHE A 96 -16.83 12.68 -19.97
CA PHE A 96 -18.10 12.01 -19.78
C PHE A 96 -19.26 12.90 -20.24
N LEU A 97 -20.25 12.31 -20.92
CA LEU A 97 -21.49 13.02 -21.20
C LEU A 97 -22.24 13.22 -19.88
N ARG A 98 -22.45 14.49 -19.49
CA ARG A 98 -23.11 14.85 -18.22
C ARG A 98 -24.64 14.79 -18.27
N LYS A 99 -25.21 14.55 -19.45
CA LYS A 99 -26.65 14.39 -19.64
C LYS A 99 -26.87 13.20 -20.57
N PRO A 100 -27.80 12.30 -20.24
CA PRO A 100 -28.22 11.23 -21.14
C PRO A 100 -28.89 11.85 -22.38
N GLN A 101 -28.75 11.20 -23.54
CA GLN A 101 -29.39 11.68 -24.78
C GLN A 101 -30.91 11.48 -24.76
N ASP A 102 -31.38 10.44 -24.07
CA ASP A 102 -32.80 10.20 -23.89
C ASP A 102 -33.42 11.22 -22.93
N LYS A 103 -34.49 11.88 -23.36
CA LYS A 103 -35.32 12.80 -22.55
C LYS A 103 -36.05 12.11 -21.39
N LYS A 104 -35.70 10.85 -21.07
CA LYS A 104 -36.25 10.14 -19.91
C LYS A 104 -35.93 10.96 -18.68
N ILE A 105 -36.95 11.19 -17.85
CA ILE A 105 -36.84 11.91 -16.58
C ILE A 105 -36.11 10.96 -15.62
N TYR A 106 -34.79 10.87 -15.75
CA TYR A 106 -33.97 10.31 -14.70
C TYR A 106 -34.18 11.21 -13.49
N LYS A 107 -34.39 10.62 -12.32
CA LYS A 107 -34.31 11.39 -11.09
C LYS A 107 -32.92 12.05 -11.10
N SER A 108 -32.92 13.38 -11.22
CA SER A 108 -31.72 14.16 -11.60
C SER A 108 -30.57 13.97 -10.62
N ASP A 109 -30.90 13.59 -9.40
CA ASP A 109 -30.00 13.60 -8.26
C ASP A 109 -29.18 12.31 -8.23
N GLU A 110 -29.80 11.14 -8.46
CA GLU A 110 -29.09 9.86 -8.48
C GLU A 110 -28.16 9.72 -9.69
N TYR A 111 -28.56 10.21 -10.87
CA TYR A 111 -27.66 10.26 -12.02
C TYR A 111 -26.51 11.25 -11.78
N GLY A 112 -26.78 12.40 -11.16
CA GLY A 112 -25.76 13.34 -10.73
C GLY A 112 -24.73 12.67 -9.80
N HIS A 113 -25.21 11.94 -8.79
CA HIS A 113 -24.35 11.19 -7.87
C HIS A 113 -23.53 10.09 -8.56
N LEU A 114 -24.12 9.38 -9.54
CA LEU A 114 -23.38 8.44 -10.39
C LEU A 114 -22.22 9.14 -11.10
N MET A 115 -22.50 10.27 -11.76
CA MET A 115 -21.49 11.02 -12.49
C MET A 115 -20.40 11.60 -11.58
N ASP A 116 -20.77 12.20 -10.45
CA ASP A 116 -19.82 12.75 -9.48
C ASP A 116 -18.86 11.69 -8.96
N ARG A 117 -19.39 10.52 -8.62
CA ARG A 117 -18.58 9.41 -8.11
C ARG A 117 -17.71 8.80 -9.20
N LEU A 118 -18.26 8.63 -10.40
CA LEU A 118 -17.51 8.16 -11.57
C LEU A 118 -16.33 9.09 -11.86
N MET A 119 -16.54 10.41 -11.86
CA MET A 119 -15.51 11.44 -12.10
C MET A 119 -14.32 11.38 -11.13
N VAL A 120 -14.52 10.85 -9.93
CA VAL A 120 -13.46 10.65 -8.93
C VAL A 120 -12.81 9.28 -9.08
N GLU A 121 -13.61 8.22 -9.16
CA GLU A 121 -13.10 6.85 -9.09
C GLU A 121 -12.34 6.43 -10.36
N TRP A 122 -12.68 6.97 -11.54
CA TRP A 122 -11.95 6.63 -12.77
C TRP A 122 -10.48 7.07 -12.71
N GLN A 123 -10.18 8.17 -12.02
CA GLN A 123 -8.81 8.66 -11.87
C GLN A 123 -7.95 7.68 -11.08
N GLY A 124 -8.52 7.06 -10.05
CA GLY A 124 -7.89 6.01 -9.28
C GLY A 124 -7.57 4.78 -10.13
N ILE A 125 -8.51 4.36 -10.99
CA ILE A 125 -8.29 3.26 -11.94
C ILE A 125 -7.14 3.58 -12.89
N ALA A 126 -7.15 4.77 -13.50
CA ALA A 126 -6.11 5.18 -14.44
C ALA A 126 -4.73 5.17 -13.77
N LEU A 127 -4.61 5.76 -12.58
CA LEU A 127 -3.35 5.79 -11.82
C LEU A 127 -2.89 4.37 -11.45
N GLN A 128 -3.80 3.52 -10.98
CA GLN A 128 -3.47 2.13 -10.63
C GLN A 128 -2.91 1.38 -11.84
N LYS A 129 -3.54 1.49 -13.02
CA LYS A 129 -3.05 0.83 -14.24
C LYS A 129 -1.68 1.32 -14.68
N VAL A 130 -1.42 2.62 -14.51
CA VAL A 130 -0.10 3.18 -14.79
C VAL A 130 0.93 2.60 -13.81
N LEU A 131 0.64 2.53 -12.52
CA LEU A 131 1.57 2.00 -11.51
C LEU A 131 1.81 0.49 -11.64
N GLU A 132 0.82 -0.27 -12.11
CA GLU A 132 0.95 -1.70 -12.41
C GLU A 132 1.81 -1.95 -13.67
N SER A 133 1.97 -0.92 -14.51
CA SER A 133 2.82 -0.95 -15.70
C SER A 133 4.26 -0.62 -15.31
N LYS A 134 5.16 -1.62 -15.37
CA LYS A 134 6.57 -1.44 -14.99
C LYS A 134 7.34 -0.62 -16.02
N GLU A 135 7.69 -1.27 -17.13
CA GLU A 135 8.43 -0.69 -18.25
C GLU A 135 7.55 -0.86 -19.50
N LEU A 136 7.25 0.25 -20.17
CA LEU A 136 6.37 0.27 -21.33
C LEU A 136 7.15 0.43 -22.63
N THR A 137 6.74 -0.30 -23.66
CA THR A 137 7.08 0.01 -25.04
C THR A 137 6.00 0.91 -25.66
N ILE A 138 6.28 1.50 -26.82
CA ILE A 138 5.31 2.32 -27.55
C ILE A 138 4.00 1.56 -27.83
N ASN A 139 4.09 0.25 -28.10
CA ASN A 139 2.93 -0.59 -28.40
C ASN A 139 2.07 -0.87 -27.16
N ASP A 140 2.67 -0.88 -25.98
CA ASP A 140 1.98 -1.18 -24.72
C ASP A 140 1.04 -0.06 -24.30
N PHE A 141 1.24 1.17 -24.79
CA PHE A 141 0.35 2.29 -24.52
C PHE A 141 -1.07 2.08 -25.05
N SER A 142 -1.22 1.39 -26.19
CA SER A 142 -2.54 1.02 -26.72
C SER A 142 -3.25 0.01 -25.81
N LEU A 143 -2.49 -0.96 -25.29
CA LEU A 143 -2.98 -1.96 -24.34
C LEU A 143 -3.36 -1.30 -23.00
N LEU A 144 -2.52 -0.39 -22.51
CA LEU A 144 -2.77 0.38 -21.29
C LEU A 144 -4.06 1.20 -21.44
N LYS A 145 -4.20 1.94 -22.55
CA LYS A 145 -5.42 2.72 -22.83
C LYS A 145 -6.67 1.82 -22.83
N SER A 146 -6.63 0.71 -23.55
CA SER A 146 -7.75 -0.23 -23.65
C SER A 146 -8.09 -0.88 -22.30
N SER A 147 -7.07 -1.18 -21.49
CA SER A 147 -7.22 -1.71 -20.14
C SER A 147 -7.91 -0.72 -19.20
N ILE A 148 -7.51 0.56 -19.25
CA ILE A 148 -8.15 1.63 -18.48
C ILE A 148 -9.62 1.79 -18.92
N GLU A 149 -9.90 1.85 -20.22
CA GLU A 149 -11.28 1.96 -20.72
C GLU A 149 -12.15 0.78 -20.26
N THR A 150 -11.59 -0.42 -20.28
CA THR A 150 -12.29 -1.64 -19.84
C THR A 150 -12.66 -1.55 -18.36
N ASP A 151 -11.74 -1.10 -17.50
CA ASP A 151 -12.01 -1.01 -16.08
C ASP A 151 -12.93 0.18 -15.73
N ILE A 152 -12.89 1.27 -16.49
CA ILE A 152 -13.91 2.34 -16.39
C ILE A 152 -15.30 1.80 -16.76
N ARG A 153 -15.44 0.96 -17.81
CA ARG A 153 -16.73 0.32 -18.13
C ARG A 153 -17.24 -0.57 -16.99
N LYS A 154 -16.36 -1.36 -16.37
CA LYS A 154 -16.72 -2.17 -15.19
C LYS A 154 -17.15 -1.30 -14.01
N LEU A 155 -16.46 -0.18 -13.78
CA LEU A 155 -16.82 0.80 -12.76
C LEU A 155 -18.22 1.37 -13.03
N VAL A 156 -18.50 1.78 -14.28
CA VAL A 156 -19.82 2.28 -14.69
C VAL A 156 -20.91 1.26 -14.38
N GLU A 157 -20.75 -0.01 -14.76
CA GLU A 157 -21.76 -1.05 -14.48
C GLU A 157 -21.93 -1.32 -12.99
N THR A 158 -20.83 -1.32 -12.23
CA THR A 158 -20.86 -1.46 -10.76
C THR A 158 -21.59 -0.30 -10.08
N LEU A 159 -21.36 0.93 -10.55
CA LEU A 159 -22.02 2.11 -9.99
C LEU A 159 -23.48 2.19 -10.41
N LYS A 160 -23.82 1.84 -11.66
CA LYS A 160 -25.21 1.77 -12.15
C LYS A 160 -26.04 0.82 -11.29
N THR A 161 -25.55 -0.40 -11.07
CA THR A 161 -26.27 -1.40 -10.24
C THR A 161 -26.44 -0.95 -8.79
N LYS A 162 -25.49 -0.19 -8.24
CA LYS A 162 -25.53 0.30 -6.85
C LYS A 162 -26.40 1.55 -6.65
N ILE A 163 -26.35 2.50 -7.59
CA ILE A 163 -26.96 3.84 -7.44
C ILE A 163 -28.30 3.94 -8.18
N LEU A 164 -28.43 3.27 -9.33
CA LEU A 164 -29.60 3.30 -10.20
C LEU A 164 -30.15 1.88 -10.46
N PRO A 165 -30.50 1.12 -9.40
CA PRO A 165 -30.94 -0.27 -9.56
C PRO A 165 -32.21 -0.34 -10.43
N GLY A 166 -32.16 -1.20 -11.45
CA GLY A 166 -33.29 -1.43 -12.36
C GLY A 166 -33.55 -0.31 -13.38
N GLN A 167 -32.71 0.72 -13.45
CA GLN A 167 -32.81 1.76 -14.47
C GLN A 167 -31.88 1.46 -15.65
N ASP A 168 -32.42 1.57 -16.86
CA ASP A 168 -31.65 1.49 -18.10
C ASP A 168 -31.07 2.88 -18.43
N VAL A 169 -29.86 3.12 -17.94
CA VAL A 169 -29.15 4.40 -18.05
C VAL A 169 -27.91 4.19 -18.91
N GLU A 170 -27.78 5.01 -19.95
CA GLU A 170 -26.60 5.08 -20.78
C GLU A 170 -25.57 6.04 -20.16
N VAL A 171 -24.33 5.56 -20.04
CA VAL A 171 -23.18 6.40 -19.67
C VAL A 171 -22.18 6.32 -20.82
N VAL A 172 -21.93 7.47 -21.44
CA VAL A 172 -20.99 7.60 -22.55
C VAL A 172 -19.76 8.35 -22.08
N PHE A 173 -18.59 7.81 -22.40
CA PHE A 173 -17.31 8.43 -22.10
C PHE A 173 -16.27 8.16 -23.19
N SER A 174 -15.22 8.98 -23.18
CA SER A 174 -14.04 8.79 -24.02
C SER A 174 -12.77 9.20 -23.26
N LEU A 175 -11.68 8.46 -23.45
CA LEU A 175 -10.34 8.92 -23.08
C LEU A 175 -9.80 9.82 -24.20
N SER A 176 -9.92 11.14 -24.00
CA SER A 176 -9.62 12.17 -24.99
C SER A 176 -8.12 12.43 -25.09
N ASP A 177 -7.48 12.79 -23.98
CA ASP A 177 -6.05 13.02 -23.92
C ASP A 177 -5.38 11.73 -23.49
N PHE A 178 -4.43 11.25 -24.29
CA PHE A 178 -3.58 10.11 -23.96
C PHE A 178 -2.24 10.30 -24.67
N PHE A 179 -1.35 11.08 -24.06
CA PHE A 179 -0.08 11.46 -24.68
C PHE A 179 1.05 11.62 -23.65
N LEU A 180 2.28 11.59 -24.17
CA LEU A 180 3.50 11.67 -23.38
C LEU A 180 4.07 13.08 -23.43
N LEU A 181 4.57 13.54 -22.29
CA LEU A 181 5.35 14.76 -22.17
C LEU A 181 6.71 14.43 -21.56
N GLU A 182 7.77 14.96 -22.16
CA GLU A 182 9.10 14.90 -21.57
C GLU A 182 9.13 15.60 -20.21
N PRO A 183 9.88 15.08 -19.23
CA PRO A 183 10.15 15.81 -18.00
C PRO A 183 10.88 17.10 -18.36
N LYS A 184 10.36 18.26 -17.92
CA LYS A 184 11.08 19.51 -18.07
C LYS A 184 12.11 19.62 -16.94
N ASP A 185 13.38 19.50 -17.29
CA ASP A 185 14.46 20.00 -16.43
C ASP A 185 14.37 21.52 -16.40
N LYS A 186 14.25 22.11 -15.20
CA LYS A 186 14.34 23.55 -14.99
C LYS A 186 15.76 23.95 -14.65
#